data_AF-A0AAI9T457-F1
#
_entry.id   AF-A0AAI9T457-F1
#
_cell.length_a   1.000
_cell.length_b   1.000
_cell.length_c   1.000
_cell.angle_alpha   90.00
_cell.angle_beta   90.00
_cell.angle_gamma   90.00
#
_symmetry.space_group_name_H-M   'P 1'
#
loop_
_entity.id
_entity.type
_entity.pdbx_description
1 polymer ?
#
loop_
_entity_poly.entity_id
_entity_poly.type
_entity_poly.pdbx_seq_one_letter_code
_entity_poly.pdbx_strand_id
1 'polypeptide(L)' 'MVSKLYFERFDKLVTTVDSCLSVKLPLIVLRKTLKFYLKKQNVKIDSLTDDSFELLLQRCKDYMLKVEREN' A
#
# COMPACT_ATOMS: atom_id res chain seq x y z
N MET A 1 15.18 -11.70 -7.39
CA MET A 1 14.01 -12.58 -7.18
C MET A 1 13.07 -11.85 -6.24
N VAL A 2 11.81 -11.64 -6.60
CA VAL A 2 10.83 -11.01 -5.69
C VAL A 2 10.36 -12.09 -4.71
N SER A 3 10.45 -11.84 -3.41
CA SER A 3 10.12 -12.83 -2.37
C SER A 3 8.63 -13.19 -2.37
N LYS A 4 8.27 -14.42 -2.00
CA LYS A 4 6.85 -14.81 -1.78
C LYS A 4 6.18 -13.87 -0.76
N LEU A 5 6.92 -13.53 0.30
CA LEU A 5 6.47 -12.62 1.35
C LEU A 5 6.19 -11.21 0.82
N TYR A 6 6.94 -10.76 -0.21
CA TYR A 6 6.65 -9.48 -0.86
C TYR A 6 5.25 -9.50 -1.47
N PHE A 7 4.90 -10.54 -2.22
CA PHE A 7 3.58 -10.62 -2.87
C PHE A 7 2.45 -10.68 -1.86
N GLU A 8 2.59 -11.50 -0.81
CA GLU A 8 1.59 -11.62 0.26
C GLU A 8 1.38 -10.28 0.97
N ARG A 9 2.46 -9.60 1.38
CA ARG A 9 2.38 -8.29 2.04
C ARG A 9 1.86 -7.21 1.09
N PHE A 10 2.24 -7.23 -0.17
CA PHE A 10 1.75 -6.25 -1.14
C PHE A 10 0.25 -6.42 -1.43
N ASP A 11 -0.23 -7.65 -1.55
CA ASP A 11 -1.65 -7.91 -1.80
C ASP A 11 -2.50 -7.55 -0.56
N LYS A 12 -1.99 -7.82 0.65
CA LYS A 12 -2.60 -7.34 1.90
C LYS A 12 -2.66 -5.82 1.95
N LEU A 13 -1.59 -5.12 1.54
CA LEU A 13 -1.56 -3.66 1.46
C LEU A 13 -2.61 -3.12 0.50
N VAL A 14 -2.67 -3.67 -0.71
CA VAL A 14 -3.63 -3.26 -1.75
C VAL A 14 -5.06 -3.46 -1.26
N THR A 15 -5.40 -4.65 -0.74
CA THR A 15 -6.75 -4.97 -0.24
C THR A 15 -7.15 -4.08 0.93
N THR A 16 -6.21 -3.83 1.83
CA THR A 16 -6.44 -2.99 3.02
C THR A 16 -6.70 -1.54 2.64
N VAL A 17 -6.02 -1.01 1.62
CA VAL A 17 -6.25 0.35 1.13
C VAL A 17 -7.52 0.43 0.30
N ASP A 18 -7.76 -0.53 -0.60
CA ASP A 18 -8.95 -0.61 -1.46
C ASP A 18 -10.24 -0.60 -0.62
N SER A 19 -10.28 -1.38 0.46
CA SER A 19 -11.42 -1.43 1.38
C SER A 19 -11.65 -0.15 2.19
N CYS A 20 -10.63 0.71 2.31
CA CYS A 20 -10.73 1.97 3.06
C CYS A 20 -11.15 3.16 2.20
N LEU A 21 -11.03 3.05 0.86
CA LEU A 21 -11.38 4.12 -0.06
C LEU A 21 -12.88 4.08 -0.36
N SER A 22 -13.53 5.25 -0.31
CA SER A 22 -14.94 5.38 -0.71
C SER A 22 -15.08 5.39 -2.24
N VAL A 23 -14.10 5.99 -2.92
CA VAL A 23 -13.96 5.99 -4.38
C VAL A 23 -13.30 4.69 -4.83
N LYS A 24 -14.05 3.90 -5.59
CA LYS A 24 -13.54 2.68 -6.22
C LYS A 24 -12.55 3.03 -7.33
N LEU A 25 -11.26 3.10 -6.98
CA LEU A 25 -10.19 3.17 -7.95
C LEU A 25 -10.02 1.81 -8.64
N PRO A 26 -9.68 1.77 -9.93
CA PRO A 26 -9.28 0.51 -10.56
C PRO A 26 -8.10 -0.10 -9.81
N LEU A 27 -8.19 -1.39 -9.44
CA LEU A 27 -7.13 -2.10 -8.71
C LEU A 27 -5.75 -1.98 -9.37
N ILE A 28 -5.71 -1.88 -10.71
CA ILE A 28 -4.48 -1.68 -11.46
C ILE A 28 -3.82 -0.32 -11.19
N VAL A 29 -4.63 0.74 -11.01
CA VAL A 29 -4.17 2.08 -10.65
C VAL A 29 -3.69 2.07 -9.21
N LEU A 30 -4.49 1.50 -8.30
CA LEU A 30 -4.14 1.38 -6.89
C LEU A 30 -2.80 0.65 -6.68
N ARG A 31 -2.62 -0.50 -7.34
CA ARG A 31 -1.35 -1.26 -7.33
C ARG A 31 -0.18 -0.43 -7.83
N LYS A 32 -0.34 0.32 -8.93
CA LYS A 32 0.73 1.18 -9.46
C LYS A 32 1.07 2.31 -8.49
N THR A 33 0.08 2.98 -7.93
CA THR A 33 0.27 4.08 -6.97
C THR A 33 0.98 3.62 -5.71
N LEU A 34 0.53 2.53 -5.10
CA LEU A 34 1.18 1.96 -3.91
C LEU A 34 2.61 1.51 -4.21
N LYS A 35 2.84 0.84 -5.35
CA LYS A 35 4.20 0.45 -5.76
C LYS A 35 5.12 1.67 -5.95
N PHE A 36 4.61 2.74 -6.55
CA PHE A 36 5.35 3.99 -6.72
C PHE A 36 5.67 4.65 -5.37
N TYR A 37 4.69 4.72 -4.47
CA TYR A 37 4.85 5.25 -3.12
C TYR A 37 5.94 4.49 -2.33
N LEU A 38 5.89 3.16 -2.33
CA LEU A 38 6.90 2.31 -1.67
C LEU A 38 8.29 2.52 -2.26
N LYS A 39 8.39 2.62 -3.59
CA LYS A 39 9.68 2.89 -4.27
C LYS A 39 10.23 4.26 -3.89
N LYS A 40 9.39 5.30 -3.84
CA LYS A 40 9.80 6.66 -3.47
C LYS A 40 10.32 6.74 -2.04
N GLN A 41 9.75 5.95 -1.14
CA GLN A 41 10.20 5.86 0.25
C GLN A 41 11.31 4.82 0.48
N ASN A 42 11.79 4.16 -0.57
CA ASN A 42 12.78 3.09 -0.50
C ASN A 42 12.40 1.96 0.49
N VAL A 43 11.10 1.65 0.58
CA VAL A 43 10.58 0.66 1.52
C VAL A 43 10.67 -0.74 0.91
N LYS A 44 11.41 -1.62 1.59
CA LYS A 44 11.45 -3.06 1.30
C LYS A 44 10.43 -3.80 2.16
N ILE A 45 9.21 -3.96 1.64
CA ILE A 45 8.07 -4.51 2.40
C ILE A 45 8.29 -5.94 2.90
N ASP A 46 9.12 -6.72 2.21
CA ASP A 46 9.50 -8.09 2.58
C ASP A 46 10.52 -8.15 3.71
N SER A 47 11.19 -7.03 4.01
CA SER A 47 12.21 -6.92 5.05
C SER A 47 11.67 -6.29 6.34
N LEU A 48 10.39 -5.88 6.37
CA LEU A 48 9.77 -5.26 7.54
C LEU A 48 9.45 -6.29 8.62
N THR A 49 9.50 -5.88 9.90
CA THR A 49 8.80 -6.62 10.96
C THR A 49 7.30 -6.47 10.78
N ASP A 50 6.51 -7.30 11.45
CA ASP A 50 5.05 -7.21 11.36
C ASP A 50 4.53 -5.86 11.89
N ASP A 51 5.07 -5.36 13.01
CA ASP A 51 4.74 -4.03 13.54
C ASP A 51 5.05 -2.92 12.52
N SER A 52 6.22 -2.99 11.88
CA SER A 52 6.63 -2.01 10.87
C SER A 52 5.74 -2.08 9.63
N PHE A 53 5.26 -3.27 9.29
CA PHE A 53 4.33 -3.49 8.21
C PHE A 53 2.93 -2.95 8.54
N GLU A 54 2.45 -3.09 9.78
CA GLU A 54 1.20 -2.47 10.23
C GLU A 54 1.26 -0.94 10.20
N LEU A 55 2.38 -0.36 10.65
CA LEU A 55 2.60 1.09 10.53
C LEU A 55 2.60 1.56 9.07
N LEU A 56 3.19 0.76 8.16
CA LEU A 56 3.15 1.05 6.73
C LEU A 56 1.72 1.00 6.18
N LEU A 57 0.91 0.00 6.59
CA LEU A 57 -0.49 -0.11 6.21
C LEU A 57 -1.26 1.16 6.57
N GLN A 58 -1.11 1.65 7.81
CA GLN A 58 -1.76 2.88 8.26
C GLN A 58 -1.30 4.10 7.44
N ARG A 59 0.02 4.27 7.23
CA ARG A 59 0.53 5.38 6.40
C ARG A 59 0.00 5.36 4.97
N CYS A 60 -0.12 4.18 4.36
CA CYS A 60 -0.68 4.06 3.01
C CYS A 60 -2.18 4.39 2.99
N LYS A 61 -2.94 4.00 4.02
CA LYS A 61 -4.34 4.41 4.16
C LYS A 61 -4.47 5.93 4.27
N ASP A 62 -3.74 6.54 5.19
CA ASP A 62 -3.80 7.99 5.44
C ASP A 62 -3.43 8.78 4.18
N TYR A 63 -2.39 8.35 3.47
CA TYR A 63 -1.99 8.97 2.20
C TYR A 63 -3.12 8.91 1.17
N MET A 64 -3.75 7.76 0.99
CA MET A 64 -4.78 7.58 -0.05
C MET A 64 -6.10 8.26 0.33
N LEU A 65 -6.48 8.27 1.62
CA LEU A 65 -7.61 9.05 2.12
C LEU A 65 -7.37 10.56 1.96
N LYS A 66 -6.14 11.03 2.18
CA LYS A 66 -5.78 12.43 1.94
C LYS A 66 -5.95 12.79 0.45
N VAL A 67 -5.44 11.94 -0.45
CA VAL A 67 -5.61 12.12 -1.90
C VAL A 67 -7.09 12.12 -2.30
N GLU A 68 -7.92 11.26 -1.70
CA GLU A 68 -9.37 11.23 -1.93
C GLU A 68 -10.08 12.49 -1.43
N ARG A 69 -9.64 13.09 -0.31
CA ARG A 69 -10.26 14.32 0.23
C ARG A 69 -9.84 15.60 -0.51
N GLU A 70 -8.62 15.62 -1.04
CA GLU A 70 -8.07 16.79 -1.75
C GLU A 70 -8.56 16.88 -3.21
N ASN A 71 -9.33 15.89 -3.69
CA ASN A 71 -9.71 15.71 -5.09
C ASN A 71 -11.22 15.49 -5.23
#